data_AF-A0A259CUA0-F1
#
_entry.id   AF-A0A259CUA0-F1
#
_cell.length_a   1.000
_cell.length_b   1.000
_cell.length_c   1.000
_cell.angle_alpha   90.00
_cell.angle_beta   90.00
_cell.angle_gamma   90.00
#
_symmetry.space_group_name_H-M   'P 1'
#
loop_
_entity.id
_entity.type
_entity.pdbx_description
1 polymer ?
#
loop_
_entity_poly.entity_id
_entity_poly.type
_entity_poly.pdbx_seq_one_letter_code
_entity_poly.pdbx_strand_id
1 'polypeptide(L)' 'MFQITECDPVNGFVVVEDLEFGLKYEFKEPTLIEAKVVDDYDLHITTKDGQTIVLPILER' A
#
# COMPACT_ATOMS: atom_id res chain seq x y z
N MET A 1 2.01 5.89 -12.80
CA MET A 1 2.29 6.41 -11.43
C MET A 1 1.34 5.72 -10.49
N PHE A 2 1.86 5.15 -9.41
CA PHE A 2 1.07 4.36 -8.48
C PHE A 2 0.32 5.24 -7.49
N GLN A 3 -0.95 4.91 -7.24
CA GLN A 3 -1.80 5.62 -6.29
C GLN A 3 -2.61 4.64 -5.46
N ILE A 4 -2.75 4.91 -4.17
CA ILE A 4 -3.68 4.16 -3.31
C ILE A 4 -5.11 4.53 -3.71
N THR A 5 -5.87 3.56 -4.18
CA THR A 5 -7.29 3.73 -4.54
C THR A 5 -8.23 3.21 -3.47
N GLU A 6 -7.76 2.29 -2.63
CA GLU A 6 -8.50 1.77 -1.48
C GLU A 6 -7.54 1.56 -0.30
N CYS A 7 -7.97 1.96 0.89
CA CYS A 7 -7.26 1.70 2.14
C CYS A 7 -8.29 1.42 3.23
N ASP A 8 -8.31 0.19 3.73
CA ASP A 8 -9.22 -0.27 4.77
C ASP A 8 -8.42 -0.78 5.98
N PRO A 9 -8.18 0.09 6.99
CA PRO A 9 -7.53 -0.28 8.24
C PRO A 9 -8.32 -1.25 9.12
N VAL A 10 -9.63 -1.40 8.89
CA VAL A 10 -10.48 -2.32 9.67
C VAL A 10 -10.23 -3.76 9.23
N ASN A 11 -10.16 -3.98 7.92
CA ASN A 11 -9.89 -5.29 7.33
C ASN A 11 -8.39 -5.54 7.06
N GLY A 12 -7.55 -4.52 7.24
CA GLY A 12 -6.10 -4.63 7.06
C GLY A 12 -5.70 -4.75 5.60
N PHE A 13 -6.26 -3.90 4.74
CA PHE A 13 -6.17 -4.03 3.29
C PHE A 13 -5.84 -2.70 2.61
N VAL A 14 -5.00 -2.76 1.57
CA VAL A 14 -4.64 -1.60 0.74
C VAL A 14 -4.60 -2.02 -0.72
N VAL A 15 -5.19 -1.22 -1.60
CA VAL A 15 -5.10 -1.35 -3.06
C VAL A 15 -4.32 -0.18 -3.61
N VAL A 16 -3.31 -0.51 -4.40
CA VAL A 16 -2.54 0.45 -5.18
C VAL A 16 -2.81 0.18 -6.66
N GLU A 17 -3.14 1.23 -7.40
CA GLU A 17 -3.37 1.15 -8.84
C GLU A 17 -2.32 1.95 -9.60
N ASP A 18 -1.83 1.37 -10.69
CA ASP A 18 -1.14 2.13 -11.73
C ASP A 18 -2.17 2.75 -12.67
N LEU A 19 -2.37 4.06 -12.56
CA LEU A 19 -3.36 4.79 -13.35
C LEU A 19 -3.04 4.79 -14.86
N GLU A 20 -1.78 4.54 -15.25
CA GLU A 20 -1.38 4.56 -16.66
C GLU A 20 -1.74 3.25 -17.36
N PHE A 21 -1.54 2.12 -16.68
CA PHE A 21 -1.74 0.78 -17.25
C PHE A 21 -3.00 0.08 -16.72
N GLY A 22 -3.70 0.67 -15.74
CA GLY A 22 -4.88 0.09 -15.11
C GLY A 22 -4.59 -1.17 -14.28
N LEU A 23 -3.34 -1.32 -13.81
CA LEU A 23 -2.91 -2.48 -13.03
C LEU A 23 -3.25 -2.26 -11.55
N LYS A 24 -3.73 -3.31 -10.88
CA LYS A 24 -4.10 -3.27 -9.45
C LYS A 24 -3.23 -4.21 -8.63
N TYR A 25 -2.77 -3.73 -7.49
CA TYR A 25 -1.93 -4.46 -6.55
C TYR A 25 -2.57 -4.41 -5.17
N GLU A 26 -2.77 -5.59 -4.59
CA GLU A 26 -3.44 -5.76 -3.32
C GLU A 26 -2.44 -6.14 -2.23
N PHE A 27 -2.45 -5.40 -1.13
CA PHE A 27 -1.60 -5.64 0.04
C PHE A 27 -2.46 -5.89 1.26
N LYS A 28 -2.08 -6.91 2.04
CA LYS A 28 -2.77 -7.28 3.28
C LYS A 28 -1.84 -7.13 4.46
N GLU A 29 -2.22 -6.28 5.40
CA GLU A 29 -1.56 -6.07 6.67
C GLU A 29 -2.62 -5.94 7.78
N PRO A 30 -2.88 -7.01 8.56
CA PRO A 30 -3.90 -7.03 9.61
C PRO A 30 -3.75 -5.92 10.67
N THR A 31 -2.54 -5.40 10.84
CA THR A 31 -2.23 -4.34 11.79
C THR A 31 -2.17 -2.95 11.15
N LEU A 32 -2.62 -2.79 9.90
CA LEU A 32 -2.67 -1.52 9.18
C LEU A 32 -3.37 -0.42 9.98
N ILE A 33 -2.76 0.77 9.99
CA ILE A 33 -3.37 2.04 10.38
C ILE A 33 -3.46 2.97 9.18
N GLU A 34 -2.38 3.09 8.43
CA GLU A 34 -2.23 4.03 7.32
C GLU A 34 -1.31 3.43 6.27
N ALA A 35 -1.53 3.78 5.01
CA ALA A 35 -0.61 3.48 3.94
C ALA A 35 -0.35 4.71 3.06
N LYS A 36 0.86 4.79 2.51
CA LYS A 36 1.29 5.84 1.58
C LYS A 36 2.21 5.27 0.51
N VAL A 37 2.10 5.78 -0.71
CA VAL A 37 3.08 5.52 -1.77
C VAL A 37 4.22 6.54 -1.63
N VAL A 38 5.45 6.07 -1.68
CA VAL A 38 6.69 6.86 -1.58
C VAL A 38 7.55 6.54 -2.81
N ASP A 39 8.20 7.58 -3.35
CA ASP A 39 9.08 7.51 -4.51
C ASP A 39 8.45 6.78 -5.72
N ASP A 40 7.13 6.89 -5.86
CA ASP A 40 6.30 6.27 -6.89
C ASP A 40 6.35 4.73 -7.00
N TYR A 41 7.15 4.01 -6.20
CA TYR A 41 7.31 2.55 -6.35
C TYR A 41 7.25 1.77 -5.04
N ASP A 42 7.30 2.45 -3.89
CA ASP A 42 7.29 1.82 -2.58
C ASP A 42 5.99 2.13 -1.83
N LEU A 43 5.37 1.11 -1.25
CA LEU A 43 4.24 1.23 -0.34
C LEU A 43 4.74 1.19 1.10
N HIS A 44 4.56 2.29 1.82
CA HIS A 44 4.82 2.36 3.24
C HIS A 44 3.53 2.12 4.01
N ILE A 45 3.51 1.11 4.87
CA ILE A 45 2.39 0.77 5.75
C ILE A 45 2.79 1.08 7.19
N THR A 46 2.04 1.96 7.85
CA THR A 46 2.15 2.19 9.29
C THR A 46 1.24 1.21 10.02
N THR A 47 1.80 0.46 10.97
CA THR A 47 1.12 -0.56 11.74
C THR A 47 0.72 -0.08 13.15
N LYS A 48 -0.16 -0.83 13.83
CA LYS A 48 -0.69 -0.50 15.17
C LYS A 48 0.34 -0.43 16.28
N ASP A 49 1.46 -1.13 16.11
CA ASP A 49 2.61 -1.08 17.02
C ASP A 49 3.58 0.07 16.69
N GLY A 50 3.25 0.92 15.72
CA GLY A 50 4.04 2.09 15.33
C GLY A 50 5.22 1.77 14.41
N GLN A 51 5.28 0.55 13.85
CA GLN A 51 6.26 0.22 12.83
C GLN A 51 5.85 0.75 11.47
N THR A 52 6.84 0.92 10.58
CA THR A 52 6.61 1.21 9.17
C THR A 52 7.19 0.07 8.35
N ILE A 53 6.32 -0.67 7.68
CA ILE A 53 6.69 -1.71 6.73
C ILE A 53 6.82 -1.06 5.35
N VAL A 54 7.92 -1.33 4.65
CA VAL A 54 8.13 -0.86 3.28
C VAL A 54 8.02 -2.06 2.35
N LEU A 55 7.06 -2.02 1.43
CA LEU A 55 6.81 -3.06 0.44
C LEU A 55 7.00 -2.47 -0.96
N PRO A 56 7.82 -3.08 -1.83
CA PRO A 56 7.88 -2.66 -3.23
C PRO A 56 6.54 -2.99 -3.91
N ILE A 57 6.01 -2.06 -4.70
CA ILE A 57 4.73 -2.24 -5.40
C ILE A 57 4.89 -3.21 -6.58
N LEU A 58 6.04 -3.16 -7.25
CA LEU A 58 6.45 -4.09 -8.30
C LEU A 58 7.57 -4.99 -7.78
N GLU A 59 7.47 -6.30 -8.04
CA GLU A 59 8.63 -7.17 -7.90
C GLU A 59 9.74 -6.69 -8.85
N ARG A 60 10.96 -6.54 -8.33
CA ARG A 60 12.13 -6.12 -9.10
C ARG A 60 12.71 -7.25 -9.96
#